data_AF-A0A8H8QVB7-F1
#
_entry.id   AF-A0A8H8QVB7-F1
#
_cell.length_a   1.000
_cell.length_b   1.000
_cell.length_c   1.000
_cell.angle_alpha   90.00
_cell.angle_beta   90.00
_cell.angle_gamma   90.00
#
_symmetry.space_group_name_H-M   'P 1'
#
loop_
_entity.id
_entity.type
_entity.pdbx_description
1 polymer ?
#
loop_
_entity_poly.entity_id
_entity_poly.type
_entity_poly.pdbx_seq_one_letter_code
_entity_poly.pdbx_strand_id
1 'polypeptide(L)'
;MSLLSRHLEQISLCSESIASLPFPPPKIFTNALLSTPDITSLIRDTEPHERALFSVPPPPPHLTSSNPFPDTNKSSRRQTVFSVASGGEVTTSSGPSRVPRRNTAVAAVLGPELHQEVRKTEGKGDIDIEVLLRGVEKLNAVFEVRGVPERVHNVRSKYGRLKDSVEFYERKAQRLGRDLEGINRGGSVG
;
A
#
# COMPACT_ATOMS: atom_id res chain seq x y z
N MET A 1 -46.20 75.88 11.38
CA MET A 1 -46.00 74.97 10.23
C MET A 1 -44.52 74.67 9.92
N SER A 2 -43.54 75.54 10.24
CA SER A 2 -42.12 75.31 9.89
C SER A 2 -41.44 74.16 10.65
N LEU A 3 -41.78 73.97 11.93
CA LEU A 3 -41.19 72.94 12.78
C LEU A 3 -41.58 71.52 12.33
N LEU A 4 -42.85 71.35 11.92
CA LEU A 4 -43.36 70.10 11.35
C LEU A 4 -42.70 69.81 10.00
N SER A 5 -42.58 70.83 9.13
CA SER A 5 -41.89 70.72 7.83
C SER A 5 -40.45 70.23 7.99
N ARG A 6 -39.71 70.78 8.96
CA ARG A 6 -38.31 70.38 9.24
C ARG A 6 -38.19 68.92 9.67
N HIS A 7 -39.13 68.43 10.48
CA HIS A 7 -39.13 67.02 10.89
C HIS A 7 -39.47 66.09 9.74
N LEU A 8 -40.44 66.45 8.89
CA LEU A 8 -40.77 65.66 7.70
C LEU A 8 -39.60 65.59 6.71
N GLU A 9 -38.90 66.71 6.52
CA GLU A 9 -37.70 66.77 5.69
C GLU A 9 -36.58 65.89 6.28
N GLN A 10 -36.33 65.95 7.59
CA GLN A 10 -35.35 65.09 8.26
C GLN A 10 -35.71 63.61 8.16
N ILE A 11 -36.98 63.24 8.31
CA ILE A 11 -37.44 61.86 8.14
C ILE A 11 -37.20 61.39 6.71
N SER A 12 -37.51 62.22 5.71
CA SER A 12 -37.28 61.89 4.30
C SER A 12 -35.80 61.64 4.00
N LEU A 13 -34.92 62.51 4.50
CA LEU A 13 -33.47 62.43 4.30
C LEU A 13 -32.87 61.19 4.97
N CYS A 14 -33.32 60.86 6.19
CA CYS A 14 -32.93 59.62 6.86
C CYS A 14 -33.43 58.37 6.12
N SER A 15 -34.67 58.40 5.59
CA SER A 15 -35.23 57.25 4.86
C SER A 15 -34.48 56.95 3.56
N GLU A 16 -34.11 57.99 2.82
CA GLU A 16 -33.35 57.87 1.58
C GLU A 16 -31.92 57.40 1.85
N SER A 17 -31.29 57.92 2.91
CA SER A 17 -29.99 57.46 3.38
C SER A 17 -30.00 55.97 3.71
N ILE A 18 -30.96 55.50 4.51
CA ILE A 18 -31.06 54.08 4.89
C ILE A 18 -31.35 53.18 3.67
N ALA A 19 -32.20 53.63 2.75
CA ALA A 19 -32.54 52.88 1.54
C ALA A 19 -31.36 52.80 0.55
N SER A 20 -30.50 53.82 0.51
CA SER A 20 -29.32 53.89 -0.36
C SER A 20 -28.09 53.15 0.17
N LEU A 21 -28.14 52.65 1.42
CA LEU A 21 -27.05 51.88 1.98
C LEU A 21 -26.82 50.61 1.14
N PRO A 22 -25.57 50.35 0.69
CA PRO A 22 -25.26 49.20 -0.13
C PRO A 22 -25.28 47.92 0.73
N PHE A 23 -26.47 47.34 0.89
CA PHE A 23 -26.60 46.02 1.50
C PHE A 23 -26.24 44.95 0.46
N PRO A 24 -25.24 44.10 0.72
CA PRO A 24 -24.99 42.97 -0.14
C PRO A 24 -26.24 42.09 -0.13
N PRO A 25 -26.78 41.69 -1.30
CA PRO A 25 -27.92 40.79 -1.35
C PRO A 25 -27.58 39.51 -0.59
N PRO A 26 -28.56 38.84 0.04
CA PRO A 26 -28.32 37.62 0.79
C PRO A 26 -27.63 36.59 -0.12
N LYS A 27 -26.33 36.42 0.07
CA LYS A 27 -25.53 35.45 -0.65
C LYS A 27 -25.87 34.08 -0.08
N ILE A 28 -26.76 33.39 -0.77
CA ILE A 28 -27.06 32.00 -0.45
C ILE A 28 -25.74 31.24 -0.71
N PHE A 29 -25.16 30.67 0.36
CA PHE A 29 -24.13 29.61 0.30
C PHE A 29 -22.61 29.93 0.27
N THR A 30 -22.11 31.02 0.85
CA THR A 30 -20.63 31.10 1.06
C THR A 30 -20.14 30.13 2.16
N ASN A 31 -20.96 29.85 3.18
CA ASN A 31 -20.64 28.87 4.23
C ASN A 31 -20.89 27.40 3.81
N ALA A 32 -21.72 27.13 2.80
CA ALA A 32 -21.99 25.76 2.37
C ALA A 32 -20.91 25.22 1.42
N LEU A 33 -20.33 26.08 0.57
CA LEU A 33 -19.25 25.70 -0.34
C LEU A 33 -17.90 25.47 0.35
N LEU A 34 -17.67 26.08 1.52
CA LEU A 34 -16.43 25.89 2.30
C LEU A 34 -16.49 24.72 3.30
N SER A 35 -17.66 24.10 3.51
CA SER A 35 -17.89 23.15 4.60
C SER A 35 -18.44 21.78 4.19
N THR A 36 -18.49 21.47 2.90
CA THR A 36 -18.86 20.12 2.45
C THR A 36 -17.80 19.59 1.48
N PRO A 37 -16.68 19.01 1.97
CA PRO A 37 -16.11 17.92 1.21
C PRO A 37 -17.23 16.89 1.03
N ASP A 38 -17.50 16.47 -0.21
CA ASP A 38 -18.44 15.38 -0.45
C ASP A 38 -18.06 14.23 0.49
N ILE A 39 -19.01 13.72 1.28
CA ILE A 39 -18.77 12.61 2.22
C ILE A 39 -18.14 11.42 1.49
N THR A 40 -18.39 11.26 0.20
CA THR A 40 -17.78 10.25 -0.67
C THR A 40 -16.30 10.49 -0.98
N SER A 41 -15.81 11.74 -0.94
CA SER A 41 -14.38 12.07 -1.01
C SER A 41 -13.67 11.82 0.33
N LEU A 42 -14.38 11.96 1.46
CA LEU A 42 -13.83 11.71 2.80
C LEU A 42 -13.91 10.22 3.19
N ILE A 43 -14.98 9.56 2.77
CA ILE A 43 -15.27 8.14 2.95
C ILE A 43 -15.35 7.52 1.55
N ARG A 44 -14.19 7.38 0.92
CA ARG A 44 -14.05 6.48 -0.23
C ARG A 44 -14.04 5.04 0.28
N ASP A 45 -14.66 4.12 -0.45
CA ASP A 45 -14.47 2.70 -0.19
C ASP A 45 -12.96 2.40 -0.23
N THR A 46 -12.47 1.68 0.78
CA THR A 46 -11.05 1.29 0.84
C THR A 46 -10.68 0.49 -0.41
N GLU A 47 -9.63 0.91 -1.10
CA GLU A 47 -9.16 0.22 -2.30
C GLU A 47 -8.69 -1.20 -1.95
N PRO A 48 -8.73 -2.19 -2.85
CA PRO A 48 -8.41 -3.58 -2.53
C PRO A 48 -7.06 -3.79 -1.81
N HIS A 49 -6.07 -2.95 -2.13
CA HIS A 49 -4.76 -2.98 -1.48
C HIS A 49 -4.75 -2.31 -0.10
N GLU A 50 -5.59 -1.29 0.14
CA GLU A 50 -5.80 -0.68 1.45
C GLU A 50 -6.59 -1.61 2.38
N ARG A 51 -7.57 -2.34 1.83
CA ARG A 51 -8.34 -3.35 2.57
C ARG A 51 -7.43 -4.38 3.22
N ALA A 52 -6.31 -4.73 2.59
CA ALA A 52 -5.35 -5.68 3.14
C ALA A 52 -4.53 -5.14 4.33
N LEU A 53 -4.50 -3.82 4.54
CA LEU A 53 -3.91 -3.20 5.74
C LEU A 53 -4.84 -3.31 6.95
N PHE A 54 -6.16 -3.30 6.72
CA PHE A 54 -7.18 -3.26 7.77
C PHE A 54 -7.96 -4.57 7.93
N SER A 55 -7.82 -5.50 6.99
CA SER A 55 -8.44 -6.82 7.02
C SER A 55 -7.48 -7.85 7.59
N VAL A 56 -7.99 -8.63 8.55
CA VAL A 56 -7.30 -9.83 9.02
C VAL A 56 -7.43 -10.93 7.95
N PRO A 57 -6.36 -11.66 7.61
CA PRO A 57 -6.45 -12.77 6.66
C PRO A 57 -7.46 -13.83 7.13
N PRO A 58 -8.28 -14.39 6.22
CA PRO A 58 -9.18 -15.46 6.59
C PRO A 58 -8.39 -16.67 7.12
N PRO A 59 -8.88 -17.36 8.15
CA PRO A 59 -8.22 -18.56 8.66
C PRO A 59 -8.12 -19.60 7.54
N PRO A 60 -7.00 -20.35 7.46
CA PRO A 60 -6.85 -21.38 6.45
C PRO A 60 -8.00 -22.39 6.54
N PRO A 61 -8.50 -22.91 5.40
CA PRO A 61 -9.56 -23.90 5.40
C PRO A 61 -9.13 -25.07 6.27
N HIS A 62 -9.98 -25.41 7.25
CA HIS A 62 -9.79 -26.60 8.05
C HIS A 62 -9.74 -27.78 7.08
N LEU A 63 -8.66 -28.56 7.14
CA LEU A 63 -8.56 -29.82 6.42
C LEU A 63 -9.79 -30.65 6.81
N THR A 64 -10.74 -30.80 5.89
CA THR A 64 -11.84 -31.75 6.04
C THR A 64 -11.22 -33.13 5.97
N SER A 65 -10.80 -33.64 7.13
CA SER A 65 -10.44 -35.04 7.28
C SER A 65 -11.71 -35.87 7.07
N SER A 66 -11.91 -36.34 5.84
CA SER A 66 -12.73 -37.50 5.56
C SER A 66 -12.07 -38.70 6.24
N ASN A 67 -12.51 -39.05 7.45
CA ASN A 67 -12.26 -40.37 8.02
C ASN A 67 -13.49 -40.80 8.83
N PRO A 68 -14.10 -41.97 8.52
CA PRO A 68 -15.27 -42.47 9.23
C PRO A 68 -14.87 -43.41 10.35
N PHE A 69 -14.41 -42.90 11.50
CA PHE A 69 -14.37 -43.68 12.76
C PHE A 69 -14.58 -42.74 13.97
N PRO A 70 -15.49 -43.07 14.90
CA PRO A 70 -15.77 -42.22 16.04
C PRO A 70 -14.80 -42.57 17.17
N ASP A 71 -13.98 -41.63 17.61
CA ASP A 71 -13.35 -41.77 18.91
C ASP A 71 -13.32 -40.48 19.72
N THR A 72 -13.59 -40.71 20.99
CA THR A 72 -14.07 -39.79 22.01
C THR A 72 -13.00 -38.82 22.53
N ASN A 73 -13.47 -37.68 23.04
CA ASN A 73 -12.74 -36.72 23.88
C ASN A 73 -11.63 -35.87 23.22
N LYS A 74 -12.06 -34.71 22.73
CA LYS A 74 -11.52 -33.39 23.12
C LYS A 74 -12.56 -32.33 22.77
N SER A 75 -13.08 -31.67 23.81
CA SER A 75 -13.98 -30.52 23.69
C SER A 75 -13.24 -29.36 23.03
N SER A 76 -13.18 -29.34 21.71
CA SER A 76 -12.83 -28.16 20.93
C SER A 76 -14.12 -27.42 20.64
N ARG A 77 -14.58 -26.69 21.67
CA ARG A 77 -15.69 -25.75 21.60
C ARG A 77 -15.46 -24.84 20.40
N ARG A 78 -16.38 -24.87 19.42
CA ARG A 78 -16.46 -23.98 18.26
C ARG A 78 -16.02 -22.58 18.66
N GLN A 79 -14.80 -22.18 18.30
CA GLN A 79 -14.32 -20.83 18.54
C GLN A 79 -14.71 -20.01 17.32
N THR A 80 -15.80 -19.26 17.46
CA THR A 80 -16.14 -18.15 16.58
C THR A 80 -15.14 -17.02 16.82
N VAL A 81 -14.37 -16.64 15.80
CA VAL A 81 -13.50 -15.46 15.88
C VAL A 81 -14.08 -14.32 15.03
N PHE A 82 -14.55 -13.32 15.79
CA PHE A 82 -14.86 -11.92 15.51
C PHE A 82 -16.00 -11.54 14.53
N SER A 83 -17.15 -11.24 15.15
CA SER A 83 -18.19 -10.35 14.63
C SER A 83 -17.97 -8.96 15.25
N VAL A 84 -18.05 -7.90 14.43
CA VAL A 84 -18.01 -6.49 14.87
C VAL A 84 -19.45 -6.07 15.17
N ALA A 85 -19.79 -5.81 16.42
CA ALA A 85 -21.02 -5.12 16.79
C ALA A 85 -20.68 -3.66 17.14
N SER A 86 -21.46 -2.73 16.57
CA SER A 86 -21.37 -1.29 16.76
C SER A 86 -21.34 -0.88 18.24
N GLY A 87 -20.24 -0.26 18.69
CA GLY A 87 -20.09 0.27 20.04
C GLY A 87 -18.70 -0.03 20.60
N GLY A 88 -17.76 0.89 20.40
CA GLY A 88 -16.34 0.66 20.66
C GLY A 88 -15.98 0.46 22.13
N GLU A 89 -15.55 -0.76 22.48
CA GLU A 89 -14.53 -1.01 23.50
C GLU A 89 -13.86 -2.36 23.21
N VAL A 90 -12.52 -2.41 23.27
CA VAL A 90 -11.72 -3.59 22.89
C VAL A 90 -11.06 -4.18 24.13
N THR A 91 -11.48 -5.40 24.52
CA THR A 91 -10.72 -6.24 25.47
C THR A 91 -10.21 -7.49 24.75
N THR A 92 -8.88 -7.64 24.73
CA THR A 92 -8.21 -8.78 24.07
C THR A 92 -8.22 -9.99 25.00
N SER A 93 -8.95 -11.05 24.63
CA SER A 93 -8.81 -12.35 25.31
C SER A 93 -7.71 -13.20 24.65
N SER A 94 -6.82 -13.68 25.50
CA SER A 94 -5.61 -14.42 25.20
C SER A 94 -5.91 -15.84 24.66
N GLY A 95 -5.58 -16.06 23.39
CA GLY A 95 -5.41 -17.38 22.75
C GLY A 95 -4.11 -17.34 21.92
N PRO A 96 -3.55 -18.48 21.44
CA PRO A 96 -2.22 -18.50 20.83
C PRO A 96 -2.19 -17.57 19.61
N SER A 97 -1.64 -16.38 19.86
CA SER A 97 -1.53 -15.29 18.93
C SER A 97 -0.63 -15.75 17.79
N ARG A 98 -1.23 -16.25 16.70
CA ARG A 98 -0.50 -16.36 15.45
C ARG A 98 -0.23 -14.94 15.03
N VAL A 99 1.02 -14.53 15.28
CA VAL A 99 1.59 -13.23 14.93
C VAL A 99 1.00 -12.77 13.60
N PRO A 100 0.44 -11.56 13.51
CA PRO A 100 -0.06 -10.99 12.26
C PRO A 100 0.97 -11.26 11.17
N ARG A 101 0.56 -11.92 10.07
CA ARG A 101 1.50 -12.20 8.98
C ARG A 101 2.03 -10.85 8.50
N ARG A 102 3.30 -10.58 8.82
CA ARG A 102 4.02 -9.43 8.28
C ARG A 102 3.84 -9.49 6.76
N ASN A 103 3.43 -8.37 6.15
CA ASN A 103 3.39 -8.15 4.70
C ASN A 103 2.14 -8.68 3.94
N THR A 104 0.97 -8.82 4.59
CA THR A 104 -0.29 -9.16 3.89
C THR A 104 -0.72 -8.15 2.83
N ALA A 105 -0.55 -6.86 3.09
CA ALA A 105 -0.84 -5.83 2.09
C ALA A 105 0.10 -5.91 0.88
N VAL A 106 1.39 -6.16 1.13
CA VAL A 106 2.39 -6.36 0.07
C VAL A 106 2.04 -7.60 -0.77
N ALA A 107 1.61 -8.70 -0.14
CA ALA A 107 1.18 -9.90 -0.84
C ALA A 107 -0.07 -9.67 -1.71
N ALA A 108 -1.02 -8.85 -1.25
CA ALA A 108 -2.21 -8.49 -2.01
C ALA A 108 -1.86 -7.65 -3.26
N VAL A 109 -0.94 -6.70 -3.14
CA VAL A 109 -0.50 -5.85 -4.26
C VAL A 109 0.35 -6.61 -5.27
N LEU A 110 1.32 -7.40 -4.80
CA LEU A 110 2.21 -8.15 -5.68
C LEU A 110 1.50 -9.32 -6.39
N GLY A 111 0.49 -9.89 -5.73
CA GLY A 111 -0.15 -11.15 -6.10
C GLY A 111 0.62 -12.37 -5.55
N PRO A 112 -0.03 -13.54 -5.48
CA PRO A 112 0.53 -14.73 -4.82
C PRO A 112 1.81 -15.24 -5.49
N GLU A 113 1.88 -15.20 -6.83
CA GLU A 113 3.02 -15.67 -7.61
C GLU A 113 4.26 -14.81 -7.37
N LEU A 114 4.17 -13.51 -7.65
CA LEU A 114 5.30 -12.58 -7.50
C LEU A 114 5.72 -12.43 -6.03
N HIS A 115 4.78 -12.44 -5.10
CA HIS A 115 5.11 -12.42 -3.67
C HIS A 115 5.87 -13.68 -3.23
N GLN A 116 5.52 -14.86 -3.77
CA GLN A 116 6.27 -16.09 -3.50
C GLN A 116 7.66 -16.05 -4.13
N GLU A 117 7.78 -15.50 -5.33
CA GLU A 117 9.05 -15.34 -6.04
C GLU A 117 10.00 -14.41 -5.27
N VAL A 118 9.53 -13.22 -4.87
CA VAL A 118 10.27 -12.29 -4.02
C VAL A 118 10.69 -12.97 -2.71
N ARG A 119 9.78 -13.69 -2.05
CA ARG A 119 10.11 -14.41 -0.80
C ARG A 119 11.15 -15.53 -0.99
N LYS A 120 11.18 -16.16 -2.16
CA LYS A 120 12.18 -17.17 -2.50
C LYS A 120 13.57 -16.54 -2.62
N THR A 121 13.66 -15.31 -3.14
CA THR A 121 14.93 -14.55 -3.26
C THR A 121 15.49 -14.09 -1.92
N GLU A 122 14.65 -13.85 -0.90
CA GLU A 122 15.11 -13.38 0.42
C GLU A 122 15.73 -14.49 1.29
N GLY A 123 15.35 -15.76 1.09
CA GLY A 123 15.68 -16.86 2.00
C GLY A 123 16.82 -17.78 1.57
N LYS A 124 17.24 -17.73 0.30
CA LYS A 124 18.37 -18.49 -0.24
C LYS A 124 19.24 -17.46 -0.94
N GLY A 125 20.53 -17.39 -0.59
CA GLY A 125 21.45 -16.31 -0.96
C GLY A 125 21.61 -15.93 -2.45
N ASP A 126 20.86 -16.57 -3.36
CA ASP A 126 20.65 -16.11 -4.72
C ASP A 126 19.47 -15.13 -4.77
N ILE A 127 19.82 -13.85 -4.78
CA ILE A 127 18.88 -12.76 -4.91
C ILE A 127 18.66 -12.48 -6.40
N ASP A 128 17.45 -12.73 -6.90
CA ASP A 128 17.06 -12.33 -8.25
C ASP A 128 16.67 -10.84 -8.27
N ILE A 129 17.59 -10.02 -8.75
CA ILE A 129 17.44 -8.57 -8.79
C ILE A 129 16.29 -8.15 -9.72
N GLU A 130 16.03 -8.86 -10.82
CA GLU A 130 14.98 -8.47 -11.77
C GLU A 130 13.59 -8.69 -11.17
N VAL A 131 13.40 -9.79 -10.43
CA VAL A 131 12.16 -10.07 -9.69
C VAL A 131 11.92 -8.99 -8.63
N LEU A 132 12.96 -8.57 -7.92
CA LEU A 132 12.87 -7.50 -6.93
C LEU A 132 12.50 -6.16 -7.56
N LEU A 133 13.16 -5.78 -8.67
CA LEU A 133 12.86 -4.53 -9.38
C LEU A 133 11.41 -4.51 -9.90
N ARG A 134 10.93 -5.65 -10.43
CA ARG A 134 9.53 -5.81 -10.85
C ARG A 134 8.55 -5.70 -9.68
N GLY A 135 8.91 -6.25 -8.51
CA GLY A 135 8.15 -6.09 -7.28
C GLY A 135 8.06 -4.62 -6.84
N VAL A 136 9.19 -3.91 -6.86
CA VAL A 136 9.26 -2.48 -6.52
C VAL A 136 8.43 -1.64 -7.48
N GLU A 137 8.48 -1.91 -8.80
CA GLU A 137 7.66 -1.20 -9.79
C GLU A 137 6.16 -1.40 -9.54
N LYS A 138 5.72 -2.63 -9.24
CA LYS A 138 4.31 -2.90 -8.89
C LYS A 138 3.88 -2.21 -7.60
N LEU A 139 4.74 -2.17 -6.59
CA LEU A 139 4.44 -1.47 -5.33
C LEU A 139 4.40 0.05 -5.53
N ASN A 140 5.33 0.60 -6.32
CA ASN A 140 5.40 2.03 -6.61
C ASN A 140 4.24 2.52 -7.47
N ALA A 141 3.61 1.64 -8.26
CA ALA A 141 2.39 1.97 -9.02
C ALA A 141 1.17 2.21 -8.12
N VAL A 142 1.16 1.63 -6.92
CA VAL A 142 0.06 1.76 -5.95
C VAL A 142 0.37 2.83 -4.90
N PHE A 143 1.61 2.85 -4.40
CA PHE A 143 2.09 3.86 -3.47
C PHE A 143 3.33 4.53 -4.07
N GLU A 144 3.11 5.65 -4.74
CA GLU A 144 4.19 6.40 -5.35
C GLU A 144 5.15 6.94 -4.29
N VAL A 145 6.42 6.55 -4.41
CA VAL A 145 7.50 7.11 -3.60
C VAL A 145 8.42 7.90 -4.52
N ARG A 146 8.59 9.19 -4.22
CA ARG A 146 9.42 10.09 -5.04
C ARG A 146 10.84 9.54 -5.19
N GLY A 147 11.34 9.54 -6.43
CA GLY A 147 12.71 9.10 -6.76
C GLY A 147 12.92 7.59 -6.86
N VAL A 148 11.93 6.75 -6.53
CA VAL A 148 12.03 5.29 -6.76
C VAL A 148 12.23 4.92 -8.24
N PRO A 149 11.52 5.50 -9.24
CA PRO A 149 11.72 5.08 -10.63
C PRO A 149 13.15 5.34 -11.13
N GLU A 150 13.76 6.45 -10.73
CA GLU A 150 15.15 6.76 -11.07
C GLU A 150 16.12 5.77 -10.41
N ARG A 151 15.87 5.40 -9.15
CA ARG A 151 16.68 4.39 -8.45
C ARG A 151 16.57 3.02 -9.12
N VAL A 152 15.37 2.61 -9.52
CA VAL A 152 15.12 1.36 -10.25
C VAL A 152 15.90 1.34 -11.56
N HIS A 153 15.84 2.42 -12.35
CA HIS A 153 16.59 2.54 -13.59
C HIS A 153 18.11 2.46 -13.37
N ASN A 154 18.62 3.17 -12.35
CA ASN A 154 20.02 3.14 -11.97
C ASN A 154 20.50 1.74 -11.56
N VAL A 155 19.71 1.02 -10.76
CA VAL A 155 20.04 -0.34 -10.34
C VAL A 155 20.03 -1.29 -11.54
N ARG A 156 19.01 -1.21 -12.41
CA ARG A 156 18.92 -2.03 -13.63
C ARG A 156 20.13 -1.84 -14.55
N SER A 157 20.55 -0.59 -14.75
CA SER A 157 21.73 -0.26 -15.56
C SER A 157 23.03 -0.79 -14.96
N LYS A 158 23.20 -0.68 -13.64
CA LYS A 158 24.37 -1.24 -12.94
C LYS A 158 24.38 -2.77 -13.00
N TYR A 159 23.22 -3.40 -12.80
CA TYR A 159 23.07 -4.85 -12.85
C TYR A 159 23.39 -5.39 -14.25
N GLY A 160 22.89 -4.77 -15.31
CA GLY A 160 23.22 -5.14 -16.70
C GLY A 160 24.73 -5.12 -16.96
N ARG A 161 25.41 -4.01 -16.62
CA ARG A 161 26.88 -3.90 -16.78
C ARG A 161 27.64 -4.96 -15.99
N LEU A 162 27.19 -5.26 -14.77
CA LEU A 162 27.83 -6.26 -13.93
C LEU A 162 27.62 -7.67 -14.49
N LYS A 163 26.42 -7.98 -14.98
CA LYS A 163 26.09 -9.24 -15.64
C LYS A 163 26.99 -9.49 -16.85
N ASP A 164 27.12 -8.49 -17.72
CA ASP A 164 27.99 -8.57 -18.90
C ASP A 164 29.47 -8.75 -18.51
N SER A 165 29.90 -8.06 -17.45
CA SER A 165 31.27 -8.17 -16.93
C SER A 165 31.56 -9.55 -16.35
N VAL A 166 30.63 -10.10 -15.57
CA VAL A 166 30.74 -11.46 -15.00
C VAL A 166 30.83 -12.47 -16.13
N GLU A 167 29.96 -12.39 -17.14
CA GLU A 167 29.97 -13.30 -18.28
C GLU A 167 31.30 -13.24 -19.04
N PHE A 168 31.86 -12.04 -19.23
CA PHE A 168 33.16 -11.86 -19.86
C PHE A 168 34.29 -12.52 -19.06
N TYR A 169 34.34 -12.30 -17.74
CA TYR A 169 35.39 -12.88 -16.89
C TYR A 169 35.24 -14.39 -16.73
N GLU A 170 34.01 -14.91 -16.70
CA GLU A 170 33.74 -16.34 -16.67
C GLU A 170 34.27 -17.02 -17.95
N ARG A 171 33.99 -16.45 -19.13
CA ARG A 171 34.57 -16.94 -20.39
C ARG A 171 36.09 -16.90 -20.39
N LYS A 172 36.70 -15.84 -19.82
CA LYS A 172 38.16 -15.73 -19.68
C LYS A 172 38.73 -16.78 -18.73
N ALA A 173 38.08 -17.01 -17.60
CA ALA A 173 38.48 -18.02 -16.62
C ALA A 173 38.42 -19.43 -17.21
N GLN A 174 37.35 -19.77 -17.95
CA GLN A 174 37.23 -21.05 -18.65
C GLN A 174 38.34 -21.26 -19.67
N ARG A 175 38.71 -20.21 -20.43
CA ARG A 175 39.82 -20.28 -21.38
C ARG A 175 41.15 -20.56 -20.69
N LEU A 176 41.48 -19.78 -19.65
CA LEU A 176 42.71 -19.97 -18.89
C LEU A 176 42.78 -21.33 -18.19
N GLY A 177 41.64 -21.83 -17.71
CA GLY A 177 41.53 -23.18 -17.13
C GLY A 177 41.90 -24.27 -18.13
N ARG A 178 41.38 -24.19 -19.37
CA ARG A 178 41.73 -25.13 -20.44
C ARG A 178 43.21 -25.06 -20.82
N ASP A 179 43.76 -23.84 -20.91
CA ASP A 179 45.18 -23.64 -21.23
C ASP A 179 46.08 -24.26 -20.13
N LEU A 180 45.73 -24.08 -18.86
CA LEU A 180 46.42 -24.70 -17.72
C LEU A 180 46.32 -26.23 -17.72
N GLU A 181 45.14 -26.79 -18.00
CA GLU A 181 44.97 -28.24 -18.12
C GLU A 181 45.84 -28.82 -19.25
N GLY A 182 45.97 -28.11 -20.37
CA GLY A 182 46.86 -28.47 -21.47
C GLY A 182 48.33 -28.52 -21.04
N ILE A 183 48.79 -27.48 -20.32
CA ILE A 183 50.16 -27.41 -19.79
C ILE A 183 50.41 -28.53 -18.76
N ASN A 184 49.46 -28.77 -17.85
CA ASN A 184 49.61 -29.79 -16.81
C ASN A 184 49.67 -31.21 -17.40
N ARG A 185 48.96 -31.46 -18.51
CA ARG A 185 49.09 -32.72 -19.27
C ARG A 185 50.41 -32.81 -20.05
N GLY A 186 50.91 -31.69 -20.58
CA GLY A 186 52.18 -31.63 -21.30
C GLY A 186 53.43 -31.70 -20.41
N GLY A 187 53.31 -31.30 -19.14
CA GLY A 187 54.40 -31.31 -18.15
C GLY A 187 54.61 -32.64 -17.41
N SER A 188 53.78 -33.66 -17.66
CA SER A 188 53.89 -35.00 -17.02
C SER A 188 54.84 -35.96 -17.74
N VAL A 189 55.55 -35.51 -18.78
CA VAL A 189 56.57 -36.31 -19.48
C VAL A 189 57.93 -35.67 -19.24
N GLY A 190 58.54 -36.00 -18.11
CA GLY A 190 59.87 -35.58 -17.69
C GLY A 190 60.38 -36.45 -16.55
#